data_AF-A0AAU0F190-F1
#
_entry.id   AF-A0AAU0F190-F1
#
_cell.length_a   1.000
_cell.length_b   1.000
_cell.length_c   1.000
_cell.angle_alpha   90.00
_cell.angle_beta   90.00
_cell.angle_gamma   90.00
#
_symmetry.space_group_name_H-M   'P 1'
#
loop_
_entity.id
_entity.type
_entity.pdbx_description
1 polymer ?
#
loop_
_entity_poly.entity_id
_entity_poly.type
_entity_poly.pdbx_seq_one_letter_code
_entity_poly.pdbx_strand_id
1 'polypeptide(L)'
;MKNYYYFLGIDYNASDEDIKKAYRKLSMKYHPDKNEGDDFFVERFREVQEAYEVLIDAERRKMYNASFESALKTQRSTLPPEIQSFSVDKIRVKKGEPITIYWKTTNADVVKIMPFGLEKPSGERTFKITEFNDGKFQLLLHAQNTMLRKTVVKGILITELKSGEVQHSTPEAQGKSTESTNESKMSLKVLLLATIFILLAMYLMLNS
;
A
#
# COMPACT_ATOMS: atom_id res chain seq x y z
N MET A 1 -3.98 10.31 -21.05
CA MET A 1 -5.41 10.25 -20.69
C MET A 1 -5.64 11.20 -19.52
N LYS A 2 -6.66 12.06 -19.58
CA LYS A 2 -6.95 13.05 -18.52
C LYS A 2 -7.52 12.35 -17.28
N ASN A 3 -7.23 12.89 -16.09
CA ASN A 3 -7.78 12.39 -14.82
C ASN A 3 -9.00 13.25 -14.41
N TYR A 4 -10.21 12.76 -14.69
CA TYR A 4 -11.45 13.49 -14.41
C TYR A 4 -11.76 13.57 -12.92
N TYR A 5 -11.38 12.57 -12.13
CA TYR A 5 -11.50 12.61 -10.67
C TYR A 5 -10.63 13.73 -10.06
N TYR A 6 -9.44 13.95 -10.64
CA TYR A 6 -8.56 15.06 -10.25
C TYR A 6 -9.17 16.43 -10.56
N PHE A 7 -9.77 16.62 -11.73
CA PHE A 7 -10.40 17.90 -12.08
C PHE A 7 -11.61 18.24 -11.21
N LEU A 8 -12.36 17.22 -10.78
CA LEU A 8 -13.45 17.40 -9.82
C LEU A 8 -12.95 17.45 -8.36
N GLY A 9 -11.70 17.10 -8.09
CA GLY A 9 -11.13 17.06 -6.74
C GLY A 9 -11.81 16.02 -5.83
N ILE A 10 -12.20 14.88 -6.40
CA ILE A 10 -12.92 13.79 -5.72
C ILE A 10 -12.15 12.48 -5.83
N ASP A 11 -12.51 11.51 -4.96
CA ASP A 11 -11.94 10.17 -5.00
C ASP A 11 -12.51 9.33 -6.15
N TYR A 12 -11.78 8.28 -6.57
CA TYR A 12 -12.25 7.32 -7.57
C TYR A 12 -13.56 6.62 -7.16
N ASN A 13 -13.74 6.38 -5.86
CA ASN A 13 -14.92 5.75 -5.27
C ASN A 13 -16.04 6.75 -4.94
N ALA A 14 -15.91 8.01 -5.36
CA ALA A 14 -16.92 9.03 -5.11
C ALA A 14 -18.30 8.60 -5.62
N SER A 15 -19.32 8.89 -4.80
CA SER A 15 -20.71 8.64 -5.17
C SER A 15 -21.17 9.64 -6.24
N ASP A 16 -22.28 9.34 -6.91
CA ASP A 16 -22.88 10.27 -7.87
C ASP A 16 -23.28 11.59 -7.19
N GLU A 17 -23.61 11.55 -5.89
CA GLU A 17 -23.88 12.75 -5.09
C GLU A 17 -22.63 13.61 -4.92
N ASP A 18 -21.48 12.99 -4.64
CA ASP A 18 -20.19 13.68 -4.51
C ASP A 18 -19.76 14.31 -5.84
N ILE A 19 -19.95 13.60 -6.95
CA ILE A 19 -19.68 14.09 -8.31
C ILE A 19 -20.54 15.34 -8.59
N LYS A 20 -21.85 15.28 -8.33
CA LYS A 20 -22.77 16.41 -8.50
C LYS A 20 -22.39 17.59 -7.60
N LYS A 21 -22.02 17.32 -6.34
CA LYS A 21 -21.64 18.35 -5.37
C LYS A 21 -20.35 19.06 -5.77
N ALA A 22 -19.35 18.29 -6.20
CA ALA A 22 -18.08 18.82 -6.68
C ALA A 22 -18.27 19.68 -7.94
N TYR A 23 -19.01 19.18 -8.92
CA TYR A 23 -19.34 19.94 -10.13
C TYR A 23 -20.02 21.26 -9.80
N ARG A 24 -21.10 21.26 -9.00
CA ARG A 24 -21.79 22.50 -8.59
C ARG A 24 -20.85 23.54 -7.98
N LYS A 25 -19.97 23.09 -7.07
CA LYS A 25 -18.99 23.97 -6.42
C LYS A 25 -18.00 24.57 -7.41
N LEU A 26 -17.47 23.76 -8.32
CA LEU A 26 -16.43 24.18 -9.26
C LEU A 26 -17.00 24.99 -10.42
N SER A 27 -18.19 24.66 -10.93
CA SER A 27 -18.90 25.44 -11.95
C SER A 27 -19.21 26.85 -11.47
N MET A 28 -19.62 27.03 -10.21
CA MET A 28 -19.81 28.37 -9.65
C MET A 28 -18.51 29.16 -9.48
N LYS A 29 -17.40 28.46 -9.23
CA LYS A 29 -16.08 29.07 -9.07
C LYS A 29 -15.48 29.50 -10.40
N TYR A 30 -15.61 28.66 -11.44
CA TYR A 30 -14.99 28.88 -12.74
C TYR A 30 -15.96 29.44 -13.79
N HIS A 31 -17.17 29.86 -13.41
CA HIS A 31 -18.16 30.38 -14.36
C HIS A 31 -17.61 31.57 -15.15
N PRO A 32 -17.70 31.60 -16.49
CA PRO A 32 -17.14 32.68 -17.31
C PRO A 32 -17.74 34.05 -16.93
N ASP A 33 -19.05 34.13 -16.71
CA ASP A 33 -19.72 35.39 -16.34
C ASP A 33 -19.23 35.98 -15.00
N LYS A 34 -18.74 35.15 -14.08
CA LYS A 34 -18.22 35.61 -12.78
C LYS A 34 -16.73 35.96 -12.81
N ASN A 35 -16.04 35.55 -13.86
CA ASN A 35 -14.60 35.72 -14.02
C ASN A 35 -14.27 36.50 -15.30
N GLU A 36 -15.20 37.36 -15.74
CA GLU A 36 -15.04 38.29 -16.87
C GLU A 36 -14.58 37.63 -18.19
N GLY A 37 -14.88 36.34 -18.35
CA GLY A 37 -14.46 35.58 -19.54
C GLY A 37 -12.96 35.29 -19.64
N ASP A 38 -12.20 35.38 -18.55
CA ASP A 38 -10.77 35.05 -18.54
C ASP A 38 -10.52 33.61 -19.03
N ASP A 39 -9.63 33.48 -20.01
CA ASP A 39 -9.33 32.23 -20.72
C ASP A 39 -8.93 31.08 -19.78
N PHE A 40 -8.22 31.37 -18.68
CA PHE A 40 -7.84 30.36 -17.70
C PHE A 40 -9.07 29.78 -16.99
N PHE A 41 -10.03 30.62 -16.60
CA PHE A 41 -11.26 30.17 -15.96
C PHE A 41 -12.18 29.45 -16.96
N VAL A 42 -12.21 29.90 -18.22
CA VAL A 42 -12.93 29.24 -19.31
C VAL A 42 -12.37 27.83 -19.56
N GLU A 43 -11.06 27.66 -19.61
CA GLU A 43 -10.43 26.34 -19.80
C GLU A 43 -10.73 25.41 -18.61
N ARG A 44 -10.55 25.90 -17.37
CA ARG A 44 -10.89 25.14 -16.16
C ARG A 44 -12.35 24.75 -16.10
N PHE A 45 -13.26 25.63 -16.52
CA PHE A 45 -14.68 25.35 -16.61
C PHE A 45 -14.97 24.22 -17.60
N ARG A 46 -14.33 24.24 -18.78
CA ARG A 46 -14.44 23.16 -19.78
C ARG A 46 -13.94 21.83 -19.25
N GLU A 47 -12.79 21.80 -18.55
CA GLU A 47 -12.25 20.57 -17.96
C GLU A 47 -13.18 19.98 -16.88
N VAL A 48 -13.74 20.85 -16.03
CA VAL A 48 -14.73 20.46 -15.00
C VAL A 48 -16.01 19.94 -15.63
N GLN A 49 -16.48 20.57 -16.71
CA GLN A 49 -17.67 20.12 -17.44
C GLN A 49 -17.45 18.76 -18.12
N GLU A 50 -16.33 18.60 -18.84
CA GLU A 50 -15.94 17.35 -19.49
C GLU A 50 -15.85 16.21 -18.45
N ALA A 51 -15.22 16.48 -17.30
CA ALA A 51 -15.10 15.52 -16.21
C ALA A 51 -16.47 15.10 -15.66
N TYR A 52 -17.37 16.06 -15.42
CA TYR A 52 -18.71 15.78 -14.92
C TYR A 52 -19.53 14.95 -15.90
N GLU A 53 -19.55 15.32 -17.19
CA GLU A 53 -20.33 14.63 -18.22
C GLU A 53 -19.93 13.15 -18.39
N VAL A 54 -18.64 12.85 -18.22
CA VAL A 54 -18.14 11.48 -18.30
C VAL A 54 -18.39 10.72 -17.01
N LEU A 55 -18.20 11.35 -15.84
CA LEU A 55 -18.29 10.66 -14.56
C LEU A 55 -19.72 10.47 -14.05
N ILE A 56 -20.68 11.31 -14.45
CA ILE A 56 -22.07 11.21 -13.97
C ILE A 56 -22.87 10.11 -14.66
N ASP A 57 -22.51 9.77 -15.89
CA ASP A 57 -23.14 8.70 -16.65
C ASP A 57 -22.48 7.38 -16.31
N ALA A 58 -23.24 6.41 -15.81
CA ALA A 58 -22.70 5.14 -15.33
C ALA A 58 -21.98 4.34 -16.42
N GLU A 59 -22.49 4.35 -17.66
CA GLU A 59 -21.89 3.67 -18.81
C GLU A 59 -20.60 4.39 -19.24
N ARG A 60 -20.62 5.72 -19.38
CA ARG A 60 -19.44 6.52 -19.74
C ARG A 60 -18.37 6.46 -18.65
N ARG A 61 -18.76 6.51 -17.38
CA ARG A 61 -17.85 6.34 -16.22
C ARG A 61 -17.20 4.97 -16.25
N LYS A 62 -17.96 3.91 -16.55
CA LYS A 62 -17.43 2.55 -16.66
C LYS A 62 -16.44 2.44 -17.82
N MET A 63 -16.77 2.97 -19.00
CA MET A 63 -15.86 2.97 -20.15
C MET A 63 -14.60 3.80 -19.89
N TYR A 64 -14.76 4.98 -19.29
CA TYR A 64 -13.66 5.83 -18.86
C TYR A 64 -12.75 5.10 -17.87
N ASN A 65 -13.34 4.51 -16.82
CA ASN A 65 -12.60 3.73 -15.82
C ASN A 65 -11.86 2.56 -16.48
N ALA A 66 -12.52 1.79 -17.36
CA ALA A 66 -11.88 0.68 -18.06
C ALA A 66 -10.74 1.14 -18.97
N SER A 67 -10.91 2.23 -19.71
CA SER A 67 -9.86 2.81 -20.55
C SER A 67 -8.74 3.42 -19.72
N PHE A 68 -9.06 4.05 -18.59
CA PHE A 68 -8.10 4.66 -17.68
C PHE A 68 -7.27 3.58 -17.02
N GLU A 69 -7.92 2.54 -16.52
CA GLU A 69 -7.27 1.34 -16.02
C GLU A 69 -6.44 0.68 -17.11
N SER A 70 -6.93 0.55 -18.35
CA SER A 70 -6.18 -0.02 -19.48
C SER A 70 -4.93 0.80 -19.82
N ALA A 71 -5.03 2.13 -19.81
CA ALA A 71 -3.88 3.01 -20.00
C ALA A 71 -2.84 2.82 -18.88
N LEU A 72 -3.30 2.57 -17.65
CA LEU A 72 -2.43 2.16 -16.55
C LEU A 72 -1.93 0.70 -16.71
N LYS A 73 -2.72 -0.19 -17.36
CA LYS A 73 -2.36 -1.60 -17.62
C LYS A 73 -1.24 -1.75 -18.64
N THR A 74 -1.19 -0.90 -19.66
CA THR A 74 -0.08 -0.90 -20.64
C THR A 74 1.26 -0.56 -19.97
N GLN A 75 1.26 0.00 -18.76
CA GLN A 75 2.45 0.17 -17.90
C GLN A 75 2.65 -0.96 -16.88
N ARG A 76 1.82 -2.01 -16.84
CA ARG A 76 1.95 -3.08 -15.85
C ARG A 76 3.16 -3.95 -16.16
N SER A 77 4.03 -4.07 -15.17
CA SER A 77 5.24 -4.88 -15.27
C SER A 77 4.92 -6.37 -15.29
N THR A 78 5.60 -7.11 -16.16
CA THR A 78 5.64 -8.59 -16.17
C THR A 78 6.57 -9.16 -15.10
N LEU A 79 7.23 -8.30 -14.33
CA LEU A 79 8.09 -8.70 -13.23
C LEU A 79 7.28 -8.85 -11.92
N PRO A 80 7.71 -9.74 -11.01
CA PRO A 80 7.11 -9.86 -9.69
C PRO A 80 7.10 -8.52 -8.93
N PRO A 81 6.06 -8.26 -8.11
CA PRO A 81 6.00 -7.06 -7.29
C PRO A 81 7.09 -7.09 -6.23
N GLU A 82 7.67 -5.94 -5.94
CA GLU A 82 8.73 -5.79 -4.95
C GLU A 82 8.49 -4.54 -4.08
N ILE A 83 8.81 -4.65 -2.80
CA ILE A 83 8.77 -3.52 -1.86
C ILE A 83 10.21 -3.06 -1.64
N GLN A 84 10.65 -2.05 -2.40
CA GLN A 84 12.00 -1.47 -2.29
C GLN A 84 12.23 -0.87 -0.90
N SER A 85 11.26 -0.09 -0.41
CA SER A 85 11.32 0.51 0.92
C SER A 85 9.95 0.54 1.57
N PHE A 86 9.94 0.31 2.88
CA PHE A 86 8.81 0.57 3.75
C PHE A 86 9.39 0.89 5.13
N SER A 87 9.34 2.15 5.52
CA SER A 87 9.95 2.67 6.75
C SER A 87 9.06 3.71 7.41
N VAL A 88 9.37 3.99 8.68
CA VAL A 88 8.76 5.03 9.49
C VAL A 88 9.87 5.90 10.07
N ASP A 89 9.62 7.19 10.24
CA ASP A 89 10.55 8.13 10.88
C ASP A 89 10.83 7.75 12.34
N LYS A 90 9.83 7.23 13.06
CA LYS A 90 9.93 6.85 14.46
C LYS A 90 9.27 5.49 14.74
N ILE A 91 10.04 4.56 15.29
CA ILE A 91 9.55 3.23 15.70
C ILE A 91 8.93 3.26 17.10
N ARG A 92 9.34 4.21 17.96
CA ARG A 92 8.77 4.41 19.30
C ARG A 92 8.17 5.80 19.41
N VAL A 93 6.87 5.90 19.69
CA VAL A 93 6.18 7.20 19.75
C VAL A 93 5.18 7.30 20.89
N LYS A 94 4.92 8.54 21.31
CA LYS A 94 3.85 8.83 22.26
C LYS A 94 2.50 8.82 21.55
N LYS A 95 1.45 8.44 22.28
CA LYS A 95 0.07 8.55 21.79
C LYS A 95 -0.23 9.99 21.34
N GLY A 96 -0.78 10.12 20.14
CA GLY A 96 -1.13 11.40 19.51
C GLY A 96 0.03 12.14 18.84
N GLU A 97 1.26 11.63 18.92
CA GLU A 97 2.41 12.20 18.22
C GLU A 97 2.31 11.92 16.70
N PRO A 98 2.54 12.93 15.84
CA PRO A 98 2.55 12.72 14.40
C PRO A 98 3.83 11.95 13.98
N ILE A 99 3.62 10.96 13.12
CA ILE A 99 4.67 10.16 12.49
C ILE A 99 4.47 10.10 10.99
N THR A 100 5.55 9.90 10.26
CA THR A 100 5.53 9.80 8.80
C THR A 100 6.07 8.45 8.37
N ILE A 101 5.29 7.75 7.54
CA ILE A 101 5.73 6.54 6.86
C ILE A 101 6.13 6.86 5.43
N TYR A 102 7.09 6.11 4.93
CA TYR A 102 7.63 6.22 3.58
C TYR A 102 7.60 4.84 2.93
N TRP A 103 7.19 4.79 1.67
CA TRP A 103 7.22 3.54 0.93
C TRP A 103 7.56 3.76 -0.54
N LYS A 104 8.13 2.70 -1.11
CA LYS A 104 8.39 2.60 -2.53
C LYS A 104 8.25 1.15 -2.95
N THR A 105 7.44 0.92 -3.97
CA THR A 105 7.23 -0.38 -4.58
C THR A 105 7.62 -0.33 -6.05
N THR A 106 7.99 -1.48 -6.59
CA THR A 106 8.18 -1.69 -8.03
C THR A 106 7.34 -2.86 -8.49
N ASN A 107 6.89 -2.77 -9.75
CA ASN A 107 6.12 -3.83 -10.41
C ASN A 107 4.81 -4.22 -9.70
N ALA A 108 4.34 -3.39 -8.77
CA ALA A 108 3.03 -3.52 -8.13
C ALA A 108 2.06 -2.54 -8.80
N ASP A 109 0.92 -3.05 -9.26
CA ASP A 109 -0.17 -2.25 -9.81
C ASP A 109 -1.22 -1.92 -8.75
N VAL A 110 -1.18 -2.63 -7.61
CA VAL A 110 -2.01 -2.36 -6.44
C VAL A 110 -1.12 -2.30 -5.21
N VAL A 111 -1.15 -1.17 -4.49
CA VAL A 111 -0.52 -1.03 -3.18
C VAL A 111 -1.59 -0.74 -2.14
N LYS A 112 -1.60 -1.53 -1.06
CA LYS A 112 -2.53 -1.36 0.05
C LYS A 112 -1.76 -1.31 1.37
N ILE A 113 -1.90 -0.23 2.13
CA ILE A 113 -1.30 -0.09 3.46
C ILE A 113 -2.39 -0.22 4.51
N MET A 114 -2.32 -1.21 5.40
CA MET A 114 -3.24 -1.32 6.52
C MET A 114 -2.76 -0.44 7.68
N PRO A 115 -3.65 0.36 8.30
CA PRO A 115 -5.11 0.40 8.12
C PRO A 115 -5.65 1.37 7.05
N PHE A 116 -4.80 2.10 6.33
CA PHE A 116 -5.19 3.22 5.44
C PHE A 116 -5.89 2.84 4.12
N GLY A 117 -5.74 1.61 3.64
CA GLY A 117 -6.34 1.17 2.38
C GLY A 117 -5.41 1.35 1.18
N LEU A 118 -5.99 1.72 0.03
CA LEU A 118 -5.31 1.79 -1.27
C LEU A 118 -4.41 3.04 -1.35
N GLU A 119 -3.17 2.85 -1.81
CA GLU A 119 -2.15 3.88 -1.88
C GLU A 119 -1.41 3.89 -3.21
N LYS A 120 -0.72 4.99 -3.49
CA LYS A 120 0.18 5.09 -4.65
C LYS A 120 1.34 4.08 -4.55
N PRO A 121 2.00 3.71 -5.65
CA PRO A 121 3.17 2.80 -5.62
C PRO A 121 4.34 3.31 -4.76
N SER A 122 4.47 4.63 -4.63
CA SER A 122 5.45 5.28 -3.77
C SER A 122 4.87 6.55 -3.18
N GLY A 123 5.32 6.91 -1.98
CA GLY A 123 4.90 8.13 -1.33
C GLY A 123 5.28 8.19 0.13
N GLU A 124 4.72 9.19 0.78
CA GLU A 124 4.79 9.38 2.22
C GLU A 124 3.40 9.68 2.77
N ARG A 125 3.18 9.35 4.05
CA ARG A 125 1.93 9.62 4.75
C ARG A 125 2.21 9.95 6.20
N THR A 126 1.75 11.11 6.64
CA THR A 126 1.79 11.53 8.04
C THR A 126 0.47 11.23 8.73
N PHE A 127 0.52 10.61 9.91
CA PHE A 127 -0.65 10.30 10.73
C PHE A 127 -0.30 10.28 12.22
N LYS A 128 -1.32 10.20 13.08
CA LYS A 128 -1.19 10.12 14.53
C LYS A 128 -1.76 8.80 15.02
N ILE A 129 -1.05 8.11 15.91
CA ILE A 129 -1.56 6.89 16.55
C ILE A 129 -2.30 7.28 17.82
N THR A 130 -3.61 7.06 17.85
CA THR A 130 -4.46 7.32 19.03
C THR A 130 -4.66 6.08 19.88
N GLU A 131 -4.48 4.90 19.32
CA GLU A 131 -4.72 3.62 19.99
C GLU A 131 -3.59 2.64 19.66
N PHE A 132 -3.04 2.05 20.71
CA PHE A 132 -2.08 0.95 20.63
C PHE A 132 -2.75 -0.31 21.15
N ASN A 133 -2.57 -1.43 20.45
CA ASN A 133 -2.97 -2.74 20.93
C ASN A 133 -1.79 -3.36 21.67
N ASP A 134 -1.90 -3.53 22.99
CA ASP A 134 -0.80 -3.99 23.86
C ASP A 134 0.50 -3.17 23.71
N GLY A 135 0.36 -1.84 23.57
CA GLY A 135 1.50 -0.94 23.37
C GLY A 135 2.16 -1.08 21.99
N LYS A 136 1.49 -1.72 21.03
CA LYS A 136 1.97 -1.93 19.66
C LYS A 136 0.96 -1.45 18.63
N PHE A 137 1.47 -0.98 17.51
CA PHE A 137 0.70 -0.58 16.33
C PHE A 137 1.38 -1.16 15.10
N GLN A 138 0.67 -2.00 14.36
CA GLN A 138 1.24 -2.70 13.20
C GLN A 138 0.72 -2.08 11.90
N LEU A 139 1.68 -1.77 11.02
CA LEU A 139 1.41 -1.40 9.64
C LEU A 139 1.75 -2.57 8.73
N LEU A 140 0.92 -2.79 7.72
CA LEU A 140 1.15 -3.82 6.70
C LEU A 140 1.01 -3.24 5.30
N LEU A 141 2.10 -3.19 4.54
CA LEU A 141 2.09 -2.84 3.13
C LEU A 141 1.96 -4.11 2.29
N HIS A 142 0.89 -4.19 1.51
CA HIS A 142 0.64 -5.23 0.53
C HIS A 142 0.91 -4.64 -0.86
N ALA A 143 1.90 -5.18 -1.56
CA ALA A 143 2.24 -4.84 -2.94
C ALA A 143 1.82 -6.01 -3.82
N GLN A 144 0.80 -5.80 -4.64
CA GLN A 144 0.24 -6.82 -5.52
C GLN A 144 0.53 -6.47 -6.98
N ASN A 145 0.88 -7.50 -7.75
CA ASN A 145 0.83 -7.49 -9.20
C ASN A 145 -0.37 -8.35 -9.60
N THR A 146 -1.47 -7.71 -10.01
CA THR A 146 -2.73 -8.39 -10.31
C THR A 146 -2.63 -9.26 -11.57
N MET A 147 -1.78 -8.89 -12.53
CA MET A 147 -1.55 -9.65 -13.74
C MET A 147 -0.87 -10.99 -13.45
N LEU A 148 0.19 -10.98 -12.62
CA LEU A 148 0.89 -12.19 -12.20
C LEU A 148 0.20 -12.92 -11.05
N ARG A 149 -0.86 -12.33 -10.46
CA ARG A 149 -1.51 -12.80 -9.23
C ARG A 149 -0.51 -13.03 -8.09
N LYS A 150 0.51 -12.17 -8.01
CA LYS A 150 1.55 -12.23 -6.96
C LYS A 150 1.36 -11.08 -5.99
N THR A 151 1.63 -11.35 -4.72
CA THR A 151 1.55 -10.35 -3.65
C THR A 151 2.77 -10.50 -2.75
N VAL A 152 3.38 -9.37 -2.40
CA VAL A 152 4.43 -9.26 -1.39
C VAL A 152 3.90 -8.40 -0.25
N VAL A 153 4.18 -8.79 1.00
CA VAL A 153 3.73 -8.07 2.19
C VAL A 153 4.93 -7.70 3.05
N LYS A 154 4.98 -6.47 3.53
CA LYS A 154 5.99 -6.00 4.50
C LYS A 154 5.33 -5.32 5.67
N GLY A 155 5.78 -5.65 6.88
CA GLY A 155 5.24 -5.11 8.12
C GLY A 155 6.20 -4.15 8.82
N ILE A 156 5.66 -3.12 9.46
CA ILE A 156 6.37 -2.28 10.43
C ILE A 156 5.61 -2.36 11.75
N LEU A 157 6.34 -2.57 12.85
CA LEU A 157 5.80 -2.55 14.19
C LEU A 157 6.26 -1.27 14.89
N ILE A 158 5.30 -0.45 15.32
CA ILE A 158 5.54 0.76 16.08
C ILE A 158 5.13 0.48 17.52
N THR A 159 5.96 0.87 18.49
CA THR A 159 5.71 0.65 19.91
C THR A 159 5.42 1.95 20.63
N GLU A 160 4.55 1.90 21.63
CA GLU A 160 4.25 3.05 22.48
C GLU A 160 5.42 3.35 23.42
N LEU A 161 5.85 4.61 23.46
CA LEU A 161 6.82 5.10 24.42
C LEU A 161 6.12 5.44 25.75
N LYS A 162 6.29 4.59 26.77
CA LYS A 162 5.81 4.88 28.14
C LYS A 162 6.72 5.93 28.79
N SER A 163 6.13 6.85 29.55
CA SER A 163 6.85 7.92 30.24
C SER A 163 7.89 7.35 31.22
N GLY A 164 9.17 7.42 30.87
CA GLY A 164 10.29 6.93 31.70
C GLY A 164 11.53 6.45 30.92
N GLU A 165 11.44 6.20 29.62
CA GLU A 165 12.58 5.71 28.82
C GLU A 165 13.24 6.83 27.98
N VAL A 166 14.55 7.02 28.18
CA VAL A 166 15.39 7.99 27.44
C VAL A 166 15.75 7.44 26.06
N GLN A 167 15.72 8.32 25.05
CA GLN A 167 16.15 8.03 23.67
C GLN A 167 17.66 7.78 23.60
N HIS A 168 18.06 6.64 23.04
CA HIS A 168 19.37 6.52 22.39
C HIS A 168 19.17 6.42 20.87
N SER A 169 19.64 7.46 20.19
CA SER A 169 19.84 7.51 18.74
C SER A 169 21.28 7.10 18.43
N THR A 170 21.46 6.07 17.60
CA THR A 170 22.64 5.95 16.71
C THR A 170 22.22 5.13 15.47
N PRO A 171 22.70 5.47 14.26
CA PRO A 171 22.31 4.81 13.01
C PRO A 171 23.22 3.63 12.64
N GLU A 172 22.80 2.92 11.57
CA GLU A 172 23.49 1.88 10.78
C GLU A 172 23.20 0.40 11.08
N ALA A 173 22.30 -0.12 10.24
CA ALA A 173 22.49 -1.24 9.31
C ALA A 173 23.13 -2.55 9.81
N GLN A 174 22.31 -3.61 9.82
CA GLN A 174 22.67 -4.85 9.14
C GLN A 174 21.41 -5.59 8.69
N GLY A 175 21.33 -5.83 7.38
CA GLY A 175 20.27 -6.60 6.77
C GLY A 175 20.32 -8.05 7.19
N LYS A 176 19.13 -8.65 7.32
CA LYS A 176 18.92 -10.06 7.04
C LYS A 176 17.79 -10.16 6.04
N SER A 177 18.19 -10.31 4.78
CA SER A 177 17.42 -11.04 3.78
C SER A 177 17.03 -12.39 4.39
N THR A 178 15.74 -12.67 4.48
CA THR A 178 15.25 -14.04 4.55
C THR A 178 14.91 -14.45 3.13
N GLU A 179 15.92 -14.98 2.44
CA GLU A 179 15.71 -15.93 1.35
C GLU A 179 15.00 -17.15 1.94
N SER A 180 13.82 -17.44 1.42
CA SER A 180 13.22 -18.76 1.54
C SER A 180 13.93 -19.72 0.58
N THR A 181 15.03 -20.32 1.04
CA THR A 181 15.49 -21.62 0.52
C THR A 181 15.12 -22.65 1.56
N ASN A 182 13.96 -23.28 1.38
CA ASN A 182 13.51 -24.36 2.24
C ASN A 182 13.93 -25.69 1.60
N GLU A 183 15.19 -26.06 1.74
CA GLU A 183 15.62 -27.46 1.67
C GLU A 183 16.64 -27.78 2.78
N SER A 184 16.21 -28.70 3.65
CA SER A 184 17.02 -29.59 4.50
C SER A 184 18.09 -28.96 5.41
N LYS A 185 17.73 -28.68 6.66
CA LYS A 185 18.63 -28.91 7.80
C LYS A 185 17.86 -29.59 8.92
N MET A 186 17.65 -30.89 8.75
CA MET A 186 17.30 -31.79 9.83
C MET A 186 18.48 -31.80 10.81
N SER A 187 18.22 -31.45 12.07
CA SER A 187 19.22 -31.34 13.13
C SER A 187 20.03 -32.63 13.26
N LEU A 188 21.37 -32.51 13.23
CA LEU A 188 22.33 -33.62 13.36
C LEU A 188 22.11 -34.46 14.63
N LYS A 189 21.44 -33.89 15.64
CA LYS A 189 21.06 -34.59 16.88
C LYS A 189 19.88 -35.55 16.68
N VAL A 190 18.98 -35.29 15.72
CA VAL A 190 17.83 -36.14 15.38
C VAL A 190 18.25 -37.33 14.52
N LEU A 191 19.25 -37.14 13.63
CA LEU A 191 19.78 -38.23 12.80
C LEU A 191 20.53 -39.29 13.62
N LEU A 192 21.29 -38.86 14.65
CA LEU A 192 22.02 -39.77 15.54
C LEU A 192 21.10 -40.63 16.42
N LEU A 193 19.93 -40.11 16.80
CA LEU A 193 18.94 -40.87 17.58
C LEU A 193 18.18 -41.88 16.70
N ALA A 194 17.89 -41.54 15.45
CA ALA A 194 17.18 -42.42 14.53
C ALA A 194 18.02 -43.64 14.09
N THR A 195 19.34 -43.47 13.88
CA THR A 195 20.21 -44.59 13.49
C THR A 195 20.41 -45.62 14.60
N ILE A 196 20.48 -45.18 15.86
CA ILE A 196 20.58 -46.07 17.03
C ILE A 196 19.30 -46.91 17.17
N PHE A 197 18.13 -46.32 16.94
CA PHE A 197 16.85 -47.03 17.05
C PHE A 197 16.68 -48.10 15.96
N ILE A 198 17.13 -47.82 14.73
CA ILE A 198 17.07 -48.77 13.61
C ILE A 198 18.04 -49.95 13.83
N LEU A 199 19.25 -49.69 14.33
CA LEU A 199 20.22 -50.75 14.64
C LEU A 199 19.75 -51.65 15.78
N LEU A 200 19.10 -51.08 16.81
CA LEU A 200 18.53 -51.86 17.91
C LEU A 200 17.36 -52.74 17.46
N ALA A 201 16.50 -52.23 16.57
CA ALA A 201 15.39 -53.00 15.99
C ALA A 201 15.88 -54.14 15.07
N MET A 202 16.93 -53.90 14.28
CA MET A 202 17.55 -54.94 13.45
C MET A 202 18.22 -56.03 14.28
N TYR A 203 18.88 -55.67 15.39
CA TYR A 203 19.49 -56.64 16.30
C TYR A 203 18.44 -57.55 16.96
N LEU A 204 17.28 -56.99 17.35
CA LEU A 204 16.18 -57.76 17.92
C LEU A 204 15.53 -58.73 16.92
N MET A 205 15.50 -58.37 15.62
CA MET A 205 14.94 -59.23 14.56
C MET A 205 15.89 -60.35 14.10
N LEU A 206 17.20 -60.24 14.38
CA LEU A 206 18.17 -61.28 14.03
C LEU A 206 18.35 -62.34 15.14
N ASN A 207 17.89 -62.06 16.35
CA ASN A 207 18.07 -62.91 17.53
C ASN A 207 16.76 -63.53 18.07
N SER A 208 15.69 -63.53 17.27
CA SER A 208 14.39 -64.15 17.57
C SER A 208 14.12 -65.39 16.72
#